data_AF-A0A558FK87-F1
#
_entry.id   AF-A0A558FK87-F1
#
_cell.length_a   1.000
_cell.length_b   1.000
_cell.length_c   1.000
_cell.angle_alpha   90.00
_cell.angle_beta   90.00
_cell.angle_gamma   90.00
#
_symmetry.space_group_name_H-M   'P 1'
#
loop_
_entity.id
_entity.type
_entity.pdbx_description
1 polymer ?
#
loop_
_entity_poly.entity_id
_entity_poly.type
_entity_poly.pdbx_seq_one_letter_code
_entity_poly.pdbx_strand_id
1 'polypeptide(L)'
;MASVAGEAVSKLRTISTPAREVARWYEQHPDAMYLPVELEVLRGQKLISSDQVSAIVFTGPPPNSNHTQRGAGWCRKHGIEEHIPYDPQQKNAPRFLFADIERVIISMLPANFPLADQKNNLKYSEVLCLTRLNELAEAWGTYRGVIVLPDTGYIQNQLSGTRTTHSIFDRFGCCELDGSPMQITTHQFRHFLNTVAQMGGL
;
A
#
# COMPACT_ATOMS: atom_id res chain seq x y z
N MET A 1 5.50 25.50 -17.78
CA MET A 1 6.22 24.69 -16.76
C MET A 1 5.61 24.81 -15.38
N ALA A 2 5.47 26.02 -14.81
CA ALA A 2 4.89 26.20 -13.47
C ALA A 2 3.48 25.59 -13.30
N SER A 3 2.62 25.71 -14.33
CA SER A 3 1.29 25.08 -14.34
C SER A 3 1.33 23.56 -14.27
N VAL A 4 2.20 22.92 -15.07
CA VAL A 4 2.40 21.47 -15.09
C VAL A 4 2.94 20.95 -13.75
N ALA A 5 3.90 21.68 -13.15
CA ALA A 5 4.43 21.33 -11.84
C ALA A 5 3.36 21.44 -10.74
N GLY A 6 2.55 22.52 -10.78
CA GLY A 6 1.42 22.68 -9.85
C GLY A 6 0.38 21.57 -9.98
N GLU A 7 0.04 21.18 -11.20
CA GLU A 7 -0.87 20.07 -11.47
C GLU A 7 -0.31 18.73 -10.97
N ALA A 8 0.98 18.46 -11.22
CA ALA A 8 1.63 17.24 -10.73
C ALA A 8 1.62 17.16 -9.20
N VAL A 9 1.95 18.25 -8.51
CA VAL A 9 1.87 18.33 -7.03
C VAL A 9 0.45 18.11 -6.54
N SER A 10 -0.54 18.69 -7.21
CA SER A 10 -1.96 18.48 -6.87
C SER A 10 -2.34 17.00 -7.00
N LYS A 11 -1.95 16.34 -8.09
CA LYS A 11 -2.22 14.90 -8.31
C LYS A 11 -1.55 14.04 -7.23
N LEU A 12 -0.28 14.30 -6.92
CA LEU A 12 0.43 13.56 -5.87
C LEU A 12 -0.24 13.71 -4.51
N ARG A 13 -0.73 14.91 -4.16
CA ARG A 13 -1.50 15.14 -2.94
C ARG A 13 -2.79 14.33 -2.93
N THR A 14 -3.55 14.34 -4.03
CA THR A 14 -4.80 13.58 -4.15
C THR A 14 -4.58 12.07 -4.04
N ILE A 15 -3.58 11.53 -4.74
CA ILE A 15 -3.24 10.11 -4.69
C ILE A 15 -2.81 9.71 -3.28
N SER A 16 -2.11 10.60 -2.56
CA SER A 16 -1.63 10.32 -1.20
C SER A 16 -2.71 10.44 -0.12
N THR A 17 -3.91 10.92 -0.44
CA THR A 17 -4.98 11.18 0.55
C THR A 17 -5.31 9.96 1.41
N PRO A 18 -5.61 8.76 0.86
CA PRO A 18 -5.99 7.61 1.67
C PRO A 18 -4.88 7.20 2.66
N ALA A 19 -3.63 7.23 2.22
CA ALA A 19 -2.50 6.88 3.08
C ALA A 19 -2.27 7.93 4.18
N ARG A 20 -2.45 9.23 3.87
CA ARG A 20 -2.31 10.31 4.86
C ARG A 20 -3.43 10.29 5.90
N GLU A 21 -4.64 9.87 5.53
CA GLU A 21 -5.74 9.65 6.47
C GLU A 21 -5.41 8.54 7.47
N VAL A 22 -4.90 7.41 6.98
CA VAL A 22 -4.41 6.31 7.83
C VAL A 22 -3.30 6.80 8.77
N ALA A 23 -2.32 7.53 8.24
CA ALA A 23 -1.23 8.09 9.04
C ALA A 23 -1.75 9.02 10.15
N ARG A 24 -2.66 9.95 9.80
CA ARG A 24 -3.25 10.88 10.78
C ARG A 24 -4.07 10.15 11.84
N TRP A 25 -4.73 9.06 11.49
CA TRP A 25 -5.48 8.26 12.44
C TRP A 25 -4.54 7.59 13.45
N TYR A 26 -3.43 6.98 13.01
CA TYR A 26 -2.43 6.39 13.92
C TYR A 26 -1.72 7.42 14.79
N GLU A 27 -1.52 8.65 14.32
CA GLU A 27 -1.01 9.74 15.15
C GLU A 27 -1.91 10.06 16.35
N GLN A 28 -3.21 9.77 16.25
CA GLN A 28 -4.20 9.97 17.31
C GLN A 28 -4.45 8.70 18.13
N HIS A 29 -4.13 7.52 17.58
CA HIS A 29 -4.39 6.21 18.16
C HIS A 29 -3.16 5.30 18.03
N PRO A 30 -2.07 5.58 18.76
CA PRO A 30 -0.78 4.91 18.56
C PRO A 30 -0.80 3.41 18.88
N ASP A 31 -1.66 2.99 19.81
CA ASP A 31 -1.72 1.61 20.31
C ASP A 31 -2.86 0.78 19.69
N ALA A 32 -3.51 1.31 18.65
CA ALA A 32 -4.64 0.66 18.00
C ALA A 32 -4.41 0.54 16.50
N MET A 33 -4.93 -0.51 15.87
CA MET A 33 -4.90 -0.66 14.41
C MET A 33 -6.00 0.18 13.76
N TYR A 34 -5.67 0.83 12.65
CA TYR A 34 -6.65 1.52 11.81
C TYR A 34 -7.70 0.54 11.30
N LEU A 35 -8.97 0.84 11.58
CA LEU A 35 -10.12 0.17 10.98
C LEU A 35 -11.03 1.21 10.34
N PRO A 36 -11.61 0.90 9.17
CA PRO A 36 -12.68 1.71 8.62
C PRO A 36 -13.96 1.50 9.45
N VAL A 37 -14.88 2.47 9.38
CA VAL A 37 -16.09 2.50 10.22
C VAL A 37 -16.92 1.21 10.15
N GLU A 38 -17.00 0.58 8.98
CA GLU A 38 -17.74 -0.66 8.77
C GLU A 38 -17.12 -1.88 9.48
N LEU A 39 -15.85 -1.82 9.86
CA LEU A 39 -15.14 -2.89 10.56
C LEU A 39 -14.88 -2.57 12.04
N GLU A 40 -15.24 -1.37 12.52
CA GLU A 40 -15.05 -1.00 13.93
C GLU A 40 -15.76 -1.93 14.90
N VAL A 41 -16.85 -2.60 14.47
CA VAL A 41 -17.54 -3.65 15.26
C VAL A 41 -16.64 -4.84 15.61
N LEU A 42 -15.54 -5.04 14.88
CA LEU A 42 -14.56 -6.08 15.13
C LEU A 42 -13.56 -5.70 16.22
N ARG A 43 -13.42 -4.40 16.53
CA ARG A 43 -12.49 -3.93 17.56
C ARG A 43 -12.87 -4.53 18.91
N GLY A 44 -11.87 -5.11 19.59
CA GLY A 44 -12.06 -5.76 20.89
C GLY A 44 -12.75 -7.13 20.85
N GLN A 45 -13.13 -7.64 19.67
CA GLN A 45 -13.58 -9.04 19.57
C GLN A 45 -12.41 -9.96 19.90
N LYS A 46 -12.66 -11.02 20.67
CA LYS A 46 -11.61 -11.97 21.04
C LYS A 46 -11.11 -12.74 19.81
N LEU A 47 -12.04 -13.31 19.04
CA LEU A 47 -11.74 -14.11 17.86
C LEU A 47 -12.43 -13.54 16.63
N ILE A 48 -11.74 -13.58 15.49
CA ILE A 48 -12.25 -13.20 14.17
C ILE A 48 -11.99 -14.31 13.15
N SER A 49 -12.80 -14.34 12.10
CA SER A 49 -12.72 -15.32 11.02
C SER A 49 -11.67 -14.92 9.99
N SER A 50 -11.22 -15.88 9.16
CA SER A 50 -10.28 -15.60 8.08
C SER A 50 -10.83 -14.57 7.07
N ASP A 51 -12.15 -14.57 6.86
CA ASP A 51 -12.82 -13.60 5.99
C ASP A 51 -12.71 -12.18 6.54
N GLN A 52 -12.98 -12.01 7.85
CA GLN A 52 -12.81 -10.76 8.57
C GLN A 52 -11.36 -10.30 8.55
N VAL A 53 -10.38 -11.20 8.73
CA VAL A 53 -8.95 -10.86 8.55
C VAL A 53 -8.70 -10.30 7.16
N SER A 54 -9.22 -10.94 6.10
CA SER A 54 -9.05 -10.42 4.74
C SER A 54 -9.64 -9.03 4.57
N ALA A 55 -10.79 -8.74 5.17
CA ALA A 55 -11.45 -7.44 5.10
C ALA A 55 -10.68 -6.35 5.86
N ILE A 56 -10.10 -6.70 7.02
CA ILE A 56 -9.25 -5.82 7.83
C ILE A 56 -7.97 -5.47 7.08
N VAL A 57 -7.26 -6.50 6.58
CA VAL A 57 -5.91 -6.33 6.04
C VAL A 57 -5.95 -5.61 4.70
N PHE A 58 -6.94 -5.89 3.85
CA PHE A 58 -6.90 -5.51 2.44
C PHE A 58 -8.06 -4.65 1.98
N THR A 59 -7.81 -3.80 0.99
CA THR A 59 -8.86 -3.12 0.23
C THR A 59 -9.37 -4.02 -0.88
N GLY A 60 -10.69 -4.00 -1.10
CA GLY A 60 -11.33 -4.65 -2.23
C GLY A 60 -11.29 -6.19 -2.19
N PRO A 61 -12.08 -6.84 -3.05
CA PRO A 61 -12.13 -8.29 -3.12
C PRO A 61 -10.84 -8.88 -3.71
N PRO A 62 -10.45 -10.11 -3.36
CA PRO A 62 -9.38 -10.84 -4.05
C PRO A 62 -9.78 -11.20 -5.49
N PRO A 63 -8.82 -11.46 -6.39
CA PRO A 63 -9.09 -11.79 -7.80
C PRO A 63 -10.01 -13.01 -8.00
N ASN A 64 -9.98 -13.97 -7.09
CA ASN A 64 -10.82 -15.17 -7.11
C ASN A 64 -12.05 -15.07 -6.19
N SER A 65 -12.34 -13.89 -5.64
CA SER A 65 -13.39 -13.64 -4.65
C SER A 65 -13.33 -14.52 -3.39
N ASN A 66 -12.22 -15.23 -3.15
CA ASN A 66 -12.05 -16.12 -1.99
C ASN A 66 -11.35 -15.39 -0.82
N HIS A 67 -12.13 -14.61 -0.09
CA HIS A 67 -11.67 -13.85 1.07
C HIS A 67 -11.13 -14.73 2.20
N THR A 68 -11.81 -15.85 2.49
CA THR A 68 -11.38 -16.80 3.54
C THR A 68 -9.97 -17.32 3.30
N GLN A 69 -9.66 -17.73 2.06
CA GLN A 69 -8.34 -18.23 1.70
C GLN A 69 -7.27 -17.13 1.79
N ARG A 70 -7.60 -15.90 1.37
CA ARG A 70 -6.68 -14.76 1.42
C ARG A 70 -6.31 -14.39 2.85
N GLY A 71 -7.29 -14.29 3.75
CA GLY A 71 -7.02 -13.98 5.15
C GLY A 71 -6.25 -15.09 5.87
N ALA A 72 -6.64 -16.36 5.68
CA ALA A 72 -5.90 -17.50 6.24
C ALA A 72 -4.46 -17.59 5.71
N GLY A 73 -4.28 -17.34 4.41
CA GLY A 73 -2.96 -17.28 3.78
C GLY A 73 -2.10 -16.15 4.34
N TRP A 74 -2.69 -14.98 4.61
CA TRP A 74 -2.01 -13.88 5.27
C TRP A 74 -1.59 -14.22 6.70
N CYS A 75 -2.49 -14.77 7.53
CA CYS A 75 -2.16 -15.23 8.88
C CYS A 75 -0.99 -16.21 8.87
N ARG A 76 -1.02 -17.22 7.99
CA ARG A 76 0.06 -18.20 7.85
C ARG A 76 1.39 -17.57 7.47
N LYS A 77 1.37 -16.63 6.51
CA LYS A 77 2.57 -15.90 6.08
C LYS A 77 3.23 -15.13 7.22
N HIS A 78 2.43 -14.64 8.16
CA HIS A 78 2.89 -13.87 9.32
C HIS A 78 3.03 -14.71 10.60
N GLY A 79 2.88 -16.04 10.52
CA GLY A 79 3.04 -16.94 11.66
C GLY A 79 2.01 -16.75 12.76
N ILE A 80 0.79 -16.32 12.42
CA ILE A 80 -0.31 -16.15 13.37
C ILE A 80 -0.96 -17.50 13.64
N GLU A 81 -1.07 -17.88 14.90
CA GLU A 81 -1.64 -19.17 15.33
C GLU A 81 -3.16 -19.21 15.14
N GLU A 82 -3.65 -20.37 14.68
CA GLU A 82 -5.07 -20.68 14.68
C GLU A 82 -5.47 -21.25 16.04
N HIS A 83 -6.31 -20.54 16.79
CA HIS A 83 -6.79 -20.99 18.11
C HIS A 83 -7.92 -22.02 18.00
N ILE A 84 -8.57 -22.10 16.84
CA ILE A 84 -9.60 -23.08 16.53
C ILE A 84 -9.22 -23.74 15.20
N PRO A 85 -9.08 -25.08 15.14
CA PRO A 85 -8.73 -25.79 13.92
C PRO A 85 -9.69 -25.52 12.76
N TYR A 86 -9.19 -25.63 11.53
CA TYR A 86 -10.02 -25.51 10.33
C TYR A 86 -11.01 -26.67 10.17
N ASP A 87 -12.31 -26.33 10.19
CA ASP A 87 -13.41 -27.22 9.85
C ASP A 87 -14.00 -26.83 8.47
N PRO A 88 -13.96 -27.73 7.47
CA PRO A 88 -14.59 -27.52 6.17
C PRO A 88 -16.10 -27.24 6.21
N GLN A 89 -16.82 -27.69 7.25
CA GLN A 89 -18.25 -27.42 7.45
C GLN A 89 -18.49 -26.02 8.04
N GLN A 90 -17.48 -25.46 8.72
CA GLN A 90 -17.54 -24.14 9.36
C GLN A 90 -16.41 -23.23 8.85
N LYS A 91 -16.35 -23.03 7.53
CA LYS A 91 -15.29 -22.26 6.87
C LYS A 91 -15.09 -20.85 7.45
N ASN A 92 -16.19 -20.21 7.88
CA ASN A 92 -16.21 -18.85 8.39
C ASN A 92 -16.16 -18.75 9.92
N ALA A 93 -15.90 -19.85 10.64
CA ALA A 93 -15.75 -19.80 12.08
C ALA A 93 -14.61 -18.84 12.49
N PRO A 94 -14.81 -18.01 13.52
CA PRO A 94 -13.74 -17.23 14.12
C PRO A 94 -12.62 -18.14 14.64
N ARG A 95 -11.37 -17.86 14.27
CA ARG A 95 -10.24 -18.75 14.56
C ARG A 95 -8.94 -18.03 14.92
N PHE A 96 -8.85 -16.73 14.66
CA PHE A 96 -7.67 -15.91 14.94
C PHE A 96 -7.97 -14.88 16.01
N LEU A 97 -7.02 -14.60 16.91
CA LEU A 97 -7.16 -13.50 17.84
C LEU A 97 -7.07 -12.17 17.09
N PHE A 98 -8.01 -11.25 17.36
CA PHE A 98 -7.94 -9.89 16.81
C PHE A 98 -6.64 -9.20 17.20
N ALA A 99 -6.22 -9.36 18.47
CA ALA A 99 -5.01 -8.76 19.02
C ALA A 99 -3.73 -9.14 18.27
N ASP A 100 -3.66 -10.37 17.73
CA ASP A 100 -2.51 -10.77 16.91
C ASP A 100 -2.49 -10.08 15.55
N ILE A 101 -3.66 -9.84 14.96
CA ILE A 101 -3.77 -9.15 13.68
C ILE A 101 -3.37 -7.69 13.87
N GLU A 102 -3.89 -7.04 14.90
CA GLU A 102 -3.56 -5.67 15.29
C GLU A 102 -2.06 -5.51 15.54
N ARG A 103 -1.47 -6.39 16.36
CA ARG A 103 -0.03 -6.40 16.64
C ARG A 103 0.81 -6.50 15.36
N VAL A 104 0.46 -7.42 14.47
CA VAL A 104 1.21 -7.62 13.21
C VAL A 104 1.08 -6.39 12.31
N ILE A 105 -0.13 -5.83 12.14
CA ILE A 105 -0.32 -4.64 11.29
C ILE A 105 0.42 -3.41 11.85
N ILE A 106 0.36 -3.16 13.16
CA ILE A 106 1.09 -2.06 13.79
C ILE A 106 2.60 -2.25 13.61
N SER A 107 3.11 -3.49 13.73
CA SER A 107 4.54 -3.78 13.51
C SER A 107 5.02 -3.55 12.08
N MET A 108 4.11 -3.46 11.11
CA MET A 108 4.43 -3.14 9.70
C MET A 108 4.53 -1.65 9.43
N LEU A 109 4.15 -0.79 10.39
CA LEU A 109 4.32 0.65 10.24
C LEU A 109 5.81 1.01 10.16
N PRO A 110 6.16 2.15 9.53
CA PRO A 110 7.55 2.58 9.47
C PRO A 110 8.17 2.73 10.86
N ALA A 111 9.41 2.28 11.04
CA ALA A 111 10.08 2.27 12.35
C ALA A 111 10.24 3.66 12.99
N ASN A 112 10.26 4.72 12.17
CA ASN A 112 10.34 6.11 12.60
C ASN A 112 8.97 6.80 12.73
N PHE A 113 7.86 6.08 12.53
CA PHE A 113 6.51 6.64 12.69
C PHE A 113 6.35 7.24 14.11
N PRO A 114 5.75 8.44 14.26
CA PRO A 114 4.99 9.21 13.26
C PRO A 114 5.81 10.19 12.39
N LEU A 115 7.12 10.29 12.57
CA LEU A 115 7.96 11.26 11.89
C LEU A 115 8.68 10.64 10.69
N ALA A 116 8.34 11.09 9.49
CA ALA A 116 9.07 10.70 8.28
C ALA A 116 10.48 11.30 8.25
N ASP A 117 10.65 12.51 8.79
CA ASP A 117 11.94 13.17 8.97
C ASP A 117 11.99 13.87 10.33
N GLN A 118 12.80 13.33 11.25
CA GLN A 118 12.97 13.87 12.59
C GLN A 118 13.62 15.26 12.60
N LYS A 119 14.55 15.53 11.67
CA LYS A 119 15.30 16.80 11.66
C LYS A 119 14.42 17.98 11.32
N ASN A 120 13.48 17.75 10.39
CA ASN A 120 12.54 18.76 9.92
C ASN A 120 11.17 18.69 10.61
N ASN A 121 11.02 17.81 11.61
CA ASN A 121 9.74 17.54 12.30
C ASN A 121 8.59 17.23 11.31
N LEU A 122 8.90 16.52 10.22
CA LEU A 122 7.94 16.20 9.16
C LEU A 122 7.20 14.91 9.50
N LYS A 123 5.88 14.99 9.65
CA LYS A 123 5.02 13.83 9.91
C LYS A 123 4.72 13.03 8.65
N TYR A 124 4.47 11.73 8.81
CA TYR A 124 3.99 10.90 7.71
C TYR A 124 2.68 11.43 7.10
N SER A 125 1.76 12.00 7.89
CA SER A 125 0.52 12.59 7.36
C SER A 125 0.72 13.86 6.51
N GLU A 126 1.93 14.44 6.49
CA GLU A 126 2.26 15.71 5.83
C GLU A 126 3.17 15.54 4.61
N VAL A 127 3.81 14.37 4.43
CA VAL A 127 4.73 14.13 3.31
C VAL A 127 4.01 14.24 1.96
N LEU A 128 4.70 14.78 0.94
CA LEU A 128 4.12 15.00 -0.39
C LEU A 128 3.63 13.70 -1.06
N CYS A 129 4.41 12.62 -0.93
CA CYS A 129 4.11 11.32 -1.53
C CYS A 129 4.02 10.27 -0.42
N LEU A 130 2.83 9.73 -0.21
CA LEU A 130 2.60 8.61 0.71
C LEU A 130 1.62 7.64 0.05
N THR A 131 1.86 6.34 0.20
CA THR A 131 0.95 5.31 -0.31
C THR A 131 0.66 4.28 0.77
N ARG A 132 -0.41 3.52 0.61
CA ARG A 132 -0.61 2.28 1.34
C ARG A 132 0.26 1.18 0.73
N LEU A 133 0.61 0.17 1.53
CA LEU A 133 1.38 -0.97 1.03
C LEU A 133 0.63 -1.65 -0.12
N ASN A 134 1.33 -1.87 -1.24
CA ASN A 134 0.83 -2.40 -2.52
C ASN A 134 -0.11 -1.46 -3.31
N GLU A 135 -0.32 -0.22 -2.91
CA GLU A 135 -1.29 0.66 -3.59
C GLU A 135 -0.95 0.95 -5.07
N LEU A 136 0.32 0.89 -5.44
CA LEU A 136 0.76 1.09 -6.82
C LEU A 136 0.87 -0.23 -7.61
N ALA A 137 0.80 -1.38 -6.94
CA ALA A 137 1.00 -2.69 -7.53
C ALA A 137 -0.33 -3.37 -7.82
N GLU A 138 -0.63 -3.65 -9.09
CA GLU A 138 -1.91 -4.25 -9.48
C GLU A 138 -2.03 -5.73 -9.07
N ALA A 139 -0.93 -6.48 -9.10
CA ALA A 139 -0.94 -7.91 -8.84
C ALA A 139 -1.23 -8.28 -7.37
N TRP A 140 -1.18 -7.31 -6.45
CA TRP A 140 -1.25 -7.53 -5.01
C TRP A 140 -2.29 -6.61 -4.44
N GLY A 141 -3.24 -7.11 -3.66
CA GLY A 141 -4.23 -6.19 -3.13
C GLY A 141 -3.63 -5.28 -2.04
N THR A 142 -4.02 -4.01 -2.13
CA THR A 142 -3.58 -2.91 -1.28
C THR A 142 -3.93 -3.17 0.17
N TYR A 143 -3.00 -2.90 1.08
CA TYR A 143 -3.26 -2.96 2.51
C TYR A 143 -4.09 -1.76 2.95
N ARG A 144 -5.00 -1.96 3.91
CA ARG A 144 -5.84 -0.88 4.42
C ARG A 144 -5.09 0.01 5.39
N GLY A 145 -4.44 -0.58 6.39
CA GLY A 145 -3.86 0.10 7.54
C GLY A 145 -2.34 0.16 7.57
N VAL A 146 -1.65 -0.10 6.46
CA VAL A 146 -0.17 -0.06 6.39
C VAL A 146 0.26 0.97 5.37
N ILE A 147 1.06 1.95 5.79
CA ILE A 147 1.57 3.03 4.95
C ILE A 147 3.04 2.80 4.57
N VAL A 148 3.44 3.34 3.44
CA VAL A 148 4.79 3.27 2.88
C VAL A 148 5.14 4.62 2.26
N LEU A 149 6.35 5.10 2.54
CA LEU A 149 6.96 6.20 1.79
C LEU A 149 7.60 5.60 0.52
N PRO A 150 7.11 5.91 -0.69
CA PRO A 150 7.70 5.39 -1.92
C PRO A 150 9.15 5.86 -2.08
N ASP A 151 10.07 4.91 -2.20
CA ASP A 151 11.46 5.20 -2.54
C ASP A 151 11.73 5.05 -4.04
N THR A 152 12.98 5.27 -4.45
CA THR A 152 13.36 5.18 -5.88
C THR A 152 13.15 3.75 -6.41
N GLY A 153 13.42 2.72 -5.61
CA GLY A 153 13.24 1.33 -6.01
C GLY A 153 11.77 0.96 -6.20
N TYR A 154 10.89 1.44 -5.31
CA TYR A 154 9.46 1.25 -5.39
C TYR A 154 8.89 1.83 -6.69
N ILE A 155 9.30 3.04 -7.06
CA ILE A 155 8.88 3.68 -8.31
C ILE A 155 9.48 2.97 -9.53
N GLN A 156 10.76 2.59 -9.48
CA GLN A 156 11.42 1.88 -10.58
C GLN A 156 10.71 0.55 -10.91
N ASN A 157 10.29 -0.20 -9.90
CA ASN A 157 9.54 -1.45 -10.10
C ASN A 157 8.22 -1.23 -10.85
N GLN A 158 7.61 -0.04 -10.72
CA GLN A 158 6.39 0.31 -11.45
C GLN A 158 6.67 0.76 -12.89
N LEU A 159 7.86 1.29 -13.17
CA LEU A 159 8.23 1.77 -14.51
C LEU A 159 8.77 0.67 -15.42
N SER A 160 9.60 -0.23 -14.89
CA SER A 160 10.24 -1.29 -15.67
C SER A 160 9.52 -2.63 -15.56
N GLY A 161 8.60 -2.77 -14.59
CA GLY A 161 7.99 -4.05 -14.25
C GLY A 161 8.99 -5.00 -13.59
N THR A 162 8.49 -6.15 -13.15
CA THR A 162 9.29 -7.29 -12.67
C THR A 162 8.73 -8.57 -13.27
N ARG A 163 9.35 -9.73 -13.00
CA ARG A 163 8.80 -11.02 -13.46
C ARG A 163 7.36 -11.28 -13.00
N THR A 164 6.90 -10.62 -11.93
CA THR A 164 5.58 -10.81 -11.33
C THR A 164 4.71 -9.55 -11.35
N THR A 165 5.20 -8.43 -11.88
CA THR A 165 4.50 -7.13 -11.84
C THR A 165 4.62 -6.45 -13.19
N HIS A 166 3.49 -6.13 -13.81
CA HIS A 166 3.46 -5.36 -15.04
C HIS A 166 3.96 -3.93 -14.82
N SER A 167 4.67 -3.39 -15.80
CA SER A 167 5.04 -1.97 -15.79
C SER A 167 3.81 -1.08 -15.97
N ILE A 168 3.95 0.23 -15.74
CA ILE A 168 2.90 1.20 -16.08
C ILE A 168 2.58 1.16 -17.58
N PHE A 169 3.57 0.94 -18.45
CA PHE A 169 3.36 0.88 -19.88
C PHE A 169 2.54 -0.33 -20.29
N ASP A 170 2.86 -1.50 -19.75
CA ASP A 170 2.10 -2.73 -19.98
C ASP A 170 0.64 -2.56 -19.56
N ARG A 171 0.40 -1.95 -18.40
CA ARG A 171 -0.95 -1.71 -17.85
C ARG A 171 -1.81 -0.82 -18.73
N PHE A 172 -1.21 0.14 -19.43
CA PHE A 172 -1.92 1.05 -20.34
C PHE A 172 -1.81 0.63 -21.82
N GLY A 173 -1.26 -0.56 -22.11
CA GLY A 173 -1.09 -1.05 -23.48
C GLY A 173 -0.15 -0.20 -24.33
N CYS A 174 0.83 0.44 -23.70
CA CYS A 174 1.82 1.27 -24.37
C CYS A 174 3.01 0.39 -24.82
N CYS A 175 3.28 0.41 -26.13
CA CYS A 175 4.42 -0.24 -26.75
C CYS A 175 5.22 0.76 -27.59
N GLU A 176 6.44 0.39 -27.94
CA GLU A 176 7.23 1.08 -28.96
C GLU A 176 6.59 0.91 -30.36
N LEU A 177 7.06 1.68 -31.34
CA LEU A 177 6.55 1.63 -32.73
C LEU A 177 6.70 0.26 -33.40
N ASP A 178 7.69 -0.52 -32.97
CA ASP A 178 7.93 -1.89 -33.43
C ASP A 178 7.11 -2.95 -32.67
N GLY A 179 6.28 -2.53 -31.71
CA GLY A 179 5.46 -3.40 -30.87
C GLY A 179 6.18 -3.97 -29.65
N SER A 180 7.46 -3.65 -29.42
CA SER A 180 8.19 -4.09 -28.24
C SER A 180 7.71 -3.37 -26.96
N PRO A 181 7.84 -3.99 -25.76
CA PRO A 181 7.43 -3.35 -24.52
C PRO A 181 8.26 -2.09 -24.23
N MET A 182 7.58 -1.01 -23.87
CA MET A 182 8.24 0.24 -23.50
C MET A 182 8.92 0.10 -22.13
N GLN A 183 10.20 0.47 -22.06
CA GLN A 183 11.02 0.37 -20.85
C GLN A 183 11.73 1.70 -20.62
N ILE A 184 11.38 2.39 -19.53
CA ILE A 184 12.05 3.62 -19.11
C ILE A 184 12.55 3.49 -17.68
N THR A 185 13.79 3.92 -17.46
CA THR A 185 14.43 4.01 -16.15
C THR A 185 14.23 5.38 -15.52
N THR A 186 14.34 5.45 -14.19
CA THR A 186 14.35 6.72 -13.46
C THR A 186 15.50 7.65 -13.88
N HIS A 187 16.63 7.09 -14.32
CA HIS A 187 17.76 7.85 -14.86
C HIS A 187 17.45 8.54 -16.18
N GLN A 188 16.70 7.91 -17.09
CA GLN A 188 16.31 8.51 -18.37
C GLN A 188 15.42 9.75 -18.17
N PHE A 189 14.47 9.71 -17.22
CA PHE A 189 13.70 10.90 -16.86
C PHE A 189 14.58 12.03 -16.33
N ARG A 190 15.57 11.71 -15.49
CA ARG A 190 16.53 12.72 -15.00
C ARG A 190 17.34 13.33 -16.14
N HIS A 191 17.85 12.52 -17.07
CA HIS A 191 18.59 13.02 -18.23
C HIS A 191 17.71 13.91 -19.11
N PHE A 192 16.48 13.47 -19.41
CA PHE A 192 15.53 14.27 -20.18
C PHE A 192 15.25 15.63 -19.53
N LEU A 193 14.98 15.65 -18.22
CA LEU A 193 14.75 16.89 -17.48
C LEU A 193 15.96 17.83 -17.51
N ASN A 194 17.17 17.28 -17.37
CA ASN A 194 18.40 18.07 -17.49
C ASN A 194 18.57 18.65 -18.90
N THR A 195 18.31 17.86 -19.95
CA THR A 195 18.35 18.34 -21.33
C THR A 195 17.34 19.47 -21.56
N VAL A 196 16.10 19.32 -21.07
CA VAL A 196 15.07 20.35 -21.19
C VAL A 196 15.45 21.63 -20.43
N ALA A 197 16.05 21.50 -19.24
CA ALA A 197 16.56 22.64 -18.47
C ALA A 197 17.67 23.39 -19.22
N GLN A 198 18.64 22.64 -19.77
CA GLN A 198 19.74 23.21 -20.58
C GLN A 198 19.23 23.91 -21.84
N MET A 199 18.27 23.31 -22.54
CA MET A 199 17.60 23.94 -23.69
C MET A 199 16.83 25.22 -23.28
N GLY A 200 16.40 25.32 -22.03
CA GLY A 200 15.72 26.48 -21.45
C GLY A 200 16.64 27.57 -20.91
N GLY A 201 17.97 27.42 -21.02
CA GLY A 201 18.95 28.43 -20.61
C GLY A 201 19.44 28.37 -19.15
N LEU A 202 19.31 27.21 -18.50
CA LEU A 202 19.97 26.86 -17.22
C LEU A 202 21.28 26.12 -17.47
#